data_AF-A0A528X6N3-F1
#
_entry.id   AF-A0A528X6N3-F1
#
_cell.length_a   1.000
_cell.length_b   1.000
_cell.length_c   1.000
_cell.angle_alpha   90.00
_cell.angle_beta   90.00
_cell.angle_gamma   90.00
#
_symmetry.space_group_name_H-M   'P 1'
#
loop_
_entity.id
_entity.type
_entity.pdbx_description
1 polymer ?
#
loop_
_entity_poly.entity_id
_entity_poly.type
_entity_poly.pdbx_seq_one_letter_code
_entity_poly.pdbx_strand_id
1 'polypeptide(L)'
;MIDRRSMLSAIISTALVPPSLAMITPAAAQSTNRAERLWTGFSSVVGMAFDKSGNLYAAEWSADRISRVEPDGKRTTFAGDLSGPSGLAIDAEGNIYVASYSRDEIYRFTPDGSRETGSRGSRRQRG
;
A
#
# COMPACT_ATOMS: atom_id res chain seq x y z
N MET A 1 86.74 -7.78 -6.61
CA MET A 1 86.76 -8.38 -7.96
C MET A 1 85.93 -9.66 -7.91
N ILE A 2 85.08 -9.86 -8.90
CA ILE A 2 83.82 -10.65 -8.91
C ILE A 2 84.04 -12.17 -8.80
N ASP A 3 83.22 -12.87 -8.00
CA ASP A 3 82.46 -14.03 -8.50
C ASP A 3 81.19 -14.32 -7.66
N ARG A 4 80.02 -14.30 -8.30
CA ARG A 4 78.70 -14.57 -7.70
C ARG A 4 78.10 -15.82 -8.33
N ARG A 5 78.25 -16.92 -7.61
CA ARG A 5 77.27 -18.00 -7.37
C ARG A 5 76.11 -18.13 -8.37
N SER A 6 76.15 -19.24 -9.10
CA SER A 6 75.10 -20.28 -9.15
C SER A 6 73.65 -19.90 -9.48
N MET A 7 73.23 -20.42 -10.65
CA MET A 7 72.16 -21.44 -10.79
C MET A 7 70.69 -20.99 -10.70
N LEU A 8 69.98 -21.15 -11.83
CA LEU A 8 68.75 -21.95 -12.04
C LEU A 8 67.62 -21.25 -12.84
N SER A 9 67.38 -21.87 -13.99
CA SER A 9 66.11 -22.37 -14.54
C SER A 9 64.96 -21.43 -14.88
N ALA A 10 64.46 -21.68 -16.10
CA ALA A 10 63.39 -21.02 -16.81
C ALA A 10 61.99 -21.39 -16.31
N ILE A 11 61.02 -20.47 -16.46
CA ILE A 11 59.59 -20.80 -16.52
C ILE A 11 58.92 -19.86 -17.54
N ILE A 12 58.23 -20.45 -18.51
CA ILE A 12 57.38 -19.82 -19.52
C ILE A 12 56.19 -19.17 -18.80
N SER A 13 56.02 -17.85 -18.93
CA SER A 13 54.90 -17.13 -18.32
C SER A 13 53.77 -16.97 -19.35
N THR A 14 52.74 -17.81 -19.21
CA THR A 14 51.49 -17.71 -19.96
C THR A 14 50.74 -16.45 -19.53
N ALA A 15 50.44 -15.56 -20.48
CA ALA A 15 49.66 -14.36 -20.21
C ALA A 15 48.22 -14.72 -19.81
N LEU A 16 47.85 -14.38 -18.57
CA LEU A 16 46.49 -14.47 -18.03
C LEU A 16 45.63 -13.37 -18.65
N VAL A 17 44.63 -13.74 -19.46
CA VAL A 17 43.56 -12.81 -19.85
C VAL A 17 42.72 -12.54 -18.60
N PRO A 18 42.59 -11.31 -18.08
CA PRO A 18 41.75 -11.05 -16.92
C PRO A 18 40.27 -11.28 -17.29
N PRO A 19 39.45 -11.83 -16.38
CA PRO A 19 38.01 -11.89 -16.61
C PRO A 19 37.49 -10.45 -16.70
N SER A 20 36.85 -10.13 -17.83
CA SER A 20 36.14 -8.86 -17.98
C SER A 20 35.05 -8.80 -16.91
N LEU A 21 35.07 -7.76 -16.07
CA LEU A 21 33.94 -7.42 -15.21
C LEU A 21 32.72 -7.20 -16.11
N ALA A 22 31.81 -8.16 -16.11
CA ALA A 22 30.49 -7.96 -16.69
C ALA A 22 29.89 -6.73 -16.01
N MET A 23 29.65 -5.67 -16.78
CA MET A 23 28.87 -4.54 -16.30
C MET A 23 27.50 -5.08 -15.88
N ILE A 24 27.20 -5.01 -14.58
CA ILE A 24 25.83 -5.15 -14.12
C ILE A 24 25.13 -3.87 -14.56
N THR A 25 24.67 -3.86 -15.81
CA THR A 25 23.61 -2.95 -16.21
C THR A 25 22.46 -3.28 -15.26
N PRO A 26 21.92 -2.34 -14.45
CA PRO A 26 20.61 -2.59 -13.88
C PRO A 26 19.72 -2.75 -15.10
N ALA A 27 19.22 -3.98 -15.32
CA ALA A 27 18.17 -4.22 -16.28
C ALA A 27 17.10 -3.20 -15.92
N ALA A 28 16.96 -2.17 -16.76
CA ALA A 28 16.04 -1.09 -16.54
C ALA A 28 14.71 -1.76 -16.26
N ALA A 29 14.23 -1.64 -15.01
CA ALA A 29 12.96 -2.19 -14.60
C ALA A 29 11.97 -1.65 -15.62
N GLN A 30 11.54 -2.53 -16.53
CA GLN A 30 10.61 -2.14 -17.58
C GLN A 30 9.35 -1.80 -16.84
N SER A 31 9.14 -0.50 -16.57
CA SER A 31 7.91 0.02 -16.04
C SER A 31 6.89 -0.20 -17.16
N THR A 32 6.32 -1.40 -17.18
CA THR A 32 5.14 -1.67 -17.98
C THR A 32 4.10 -0.77 -17.35
N ASN A 33 3.61 0.23 -18.08
CA ASN A 33 2.51 1.11 -17.65
C ASN A 33 1.18 0.32 -17.57
N ARG A 34 1.24 -0.82 -16.87
CA ARG A 34 0.16 -1.76 -16.65
C ARG A 34 -0.26 -1.58 -15.20
N ALA A 35 -1.57 -1.48 -15.01
CA ALA A 35 -2.13 -1.53 -13.67
C ALA A 35 -1.71 -2.85 -13.01
N GLU A 36 -1.05 -2.75 -11.86
CA GLU A 36 -0.76 -3.89 -11.01
C GLU A 36 -1.99 -4.24 -10.17
N ARG A 37 -2.33 -5.52 -10.09
CA ARG A 37 -3.42 -6.00 -9.24
C ARG A 37 -2.87 -6.32 -7.86
N LEU A 38 -2.93 -5.34 -6.95
CA LEU A 38 -2.38 -5.46 -5.60
C LEU A 38 -3.23 -6.34 -4.67
N TRP A 39 -4.55 -6.20 -4.71
CA TRP A 39 -5.47 -6.93 -3.83
C TRP A 39 -6.74 -7.39 -4.55
N THR A 40 -7.33 -8.50 -4.09
CA THR A 40 -8.53 -9.12 -4.70
C THR A 40 -9.57 -9.53 -3.65
N GLY A 41 -10.72 -10.02 -4.12
CA GLY A 41 -11.77 -10.54 -3.24
C GLY A 41 -12.54 -9.47 -2.46
N PHE A 42 -12.59 -8.24 -2.99
CA PHE A 42 -13.54 -7.23 -2.55
C PHE A 42 -14.87 -7.37 -3.28
N SER A 43 -15.94 -6.79 -2.72
CA SER A 43 -17.29 -6.78 -3.29
C SER A 43 -17.71 -5.36 -3.66
N SER A 44 -17.70 -5.04 -4.97
CA SER A 44 -18.12 -3.75 -5.52
C SER A 44 -17.44 -2.54 -4.83
N VAL A 45 -16.11 -2.44 -4.96
CA VAL A 45 -15.37 -1.30 -4.40
C VAL A 45 -15.71 -0.03 -5.17
N VAL A 46 -16.16 1.00 -4.46
CA VAL A 46 -16.66 2.25 -5.05
C VAL A 46 -15.96 3.52 -4.53
N GLY A 47 -15.24 3.42 -3.42
CA GLY A 47 -14.48 4.53 -2.84
C GLY A 47 -13.33 4.03 -1.97
N MET A 48 -12.26 4.81 -1.90
CA MET A 48 -11.08 4.48 -1.10
C MET A 48 -10.30 5.70 -0.63
N ALA A 49 -9.58 5.56 0.47
CA ALA A 49 -8.63 6.57 0.97
C ALA A 49 -7.50 5.89 1.75
N PHE A 50 -6.34 6.55 1.81
CA PHE A 50 -5.23 6.15 2.67
C PHE A 50 -5.19 7.02 3.92
N ASP A 51 -4.86 6.44 5.06
CA ASP A 51 -4.47 7.20 6.25
C ASP A 51 -2.98 7.58 6.22
N LYS A 52 -2.54 8.34 7.23
CA LYS A 52 -1.13 8.78 7.37
C LYS A 52 -0.15 7.65 7.65
N SER A 53 -0.64 6.48 8.06
CA SER A 53 0.15 5.28 8.35
C SER A 53 0.25 4.35 7.13
N GLY A 54 -0.41 4.68 6.02
CA GLY A 54 -0.43 3.88 4.80
C GLY A 54 -1.48 2.76 4.81
N ASN A 55 -2.41 2.75 5.75
CA ASN A 55 -3.55 1.82 5.69
C ASN A 55 -4.52 2.29 4.61
N LEU A 56 -4.92 1.38 3.72
CA LEU A 56 -5.96 1.62 2.72
C LEU A 56 -7.33 1.28 3.31
N TYR A 57 -8.27 2.21 3.21
CA TYR A 57 -9.67 2.00 3.52
C TYR A 57 -10.45 1.91 2.22
N ALA A 58 -11.29 0.89 2.07
CA ALA A 58 -12.07 0.64 0.86
C ALA A 58 -13.54 0.40 1.21
N ALA A 59 -14.44 1.17 0.59
CA ALA A 59 -15.88 0.98 0.68
C ALA A 59 -16.34 -0.13 -0.26
N GLU A 60 -16.86 -1.21 0.32
CA GLU A 60 -17.41 -2.35 -0.41
C GLU A 60 -18.94 -2.27 -0.41
N TRP A 61 -19.49 -1.65 -1.46
CA TRP A 61 -20.92 -1.34 -1.53
C TRP A 61 -21.79 -2.59 -1.35
N SER A 62 -21.45 -3.68 -2.05
CA SER A 62 -22.22 -4.93 -2.02
C SER A 62 -21.97 -5.78 -0.77
N ALA A 63 -20.93 -5.49 0.02
CA ALA A 63 -20.65 -6.20 1.27
C ALA A 63 -21.03 -5.38 2.52
N ASP A 64 -21.65 -4.21 2.35
CA ASP A 64 -22.11 -3.33 3.42
C ASP A 64 -21.03 -2.98 4.46
N ARG A 65 -19.75 -2.86 4.03
CA ARG A 65 -18.61 -2.63 4.92
C ARG A 65 -17.54 -1.70 4.36
N ILE A 66 -16.72 -1.17 5.27
CA ILE A 66 -15.37 -0.68 4.98
C ILE A 66 -14.36 -1.77 5.32
N SER A 67 -13.53 -2.14 4.35
CA SER A 67 -12.31 -2.93 4.58
C SER A 67 -11.13 -2.01 4.88
N ARG A 68 -10.25 -2.43 5.78
CA ARG A 68 -8.91 -1.86 5.98
C ARG A 68 -7.87 -2.85 5.47
N VAL A 69 -6.90 -2.36 4.72
CA VAL A 69 -5.71 -3.10 4.31
C VAL A 69 -4.49 -2.43 4.92
N GLU A 70 -3.76 -3.16 5.74
CA GLU A 70 -2.51 -2.70 6.37
C GLU A 70 -1.36 -2.71 5.34
N PRO A 71 -0.25 -1.97 5.57
CA PRO A 71 0.88 -1.92 4.64
C PRO A 71 1.53 -3.29 4.35
N ASP A 72 1.36 -4.26 5.25
CA ASP A 72 1.81 -5.65 5.06
C ASP A 72 0.84 -6.48 4.20
N GLY A 73 -0.26 -5.89 3.74
CA GLY A 73 -1.31 -6.49 2.92
C GLY A 73 -2.41 -7.20 3.70
N LYS A 74 -2.36 -7.22 5.03
CA LYS A 74 -3.40 -7.84 5.86
C LYS A 74 -4.71 -7.06 5.74
N ARG A 75 -5.79 -7.77 5.37
CA ARG A 75 -7.14 -7.19 5.26
C ARG A 75 -8.01 -7.54 6.46
N THR A 76 -8.69 -6.54 7.01
CA THR A 76 -9.69 -6.68 8.06
C THR A 76 -10.94 -5.85 7.75
N THR A 77 -12.08 -6.18 8.37
CA THR A 77 -13.24 -5.30 8.37
C THR A 77 -13.01 -4.19 9.37
N PHE A 78 -13.10 -2.92 8.93
CA PHE A 78 -13.02 -1.76 9.81
C PHE A 78 -14.39 -1.38 10.39
N ALA A 79 -15.41 -1.32 9.52
CA ALA A 79 -16.77 -0.99 9.91
C ALA A 79 -17.77 -1.77 9.04
N GLY A 80 -18.91 -2.16 9.60
CA GLY A 80 -20.01 -2.85 8.92
C GLY A 80 -21.35 -2.13 9.10
N ASP A 81 -22.41 -2.73 8.56
CA ASP A 81 -23.80 -2.25 8.65
C ASP A 81 -24.01 -0.82 8.11
N LEU A 82 -23.27 -0.48 7.05
CA LEU A 82 -23.26 0.87 6.49
C LEU A 82 -24.29 1.10 5.40
N SER A 83 -24.95 0.04 4.91
CA SER A 83 -26.01 0.11 3.90
C SER A 83 -25.57 0.86 2.64
N GLY A 84 -24.83 0.16 1.78
CA GLY A 84 -24.26 0.72 0.56
C GLY A 84 -23.25 1.83 0.83
N PRO A 85 -22.13 1.57 1.54
CA PRO A 85 -21.06 2.56 1.66
C PRO A 85 -20.53 2.92 0.27
N SER A 86 -20.30 4.21 0.03
CA SER A 86 -19.91 4.73 -1.30
C SER A 86 -18.54 5.41 -1.27
N GLY A 87 -18.51 6.73 -1.02
CA GLY A 87 -17.28 7.48 -0.82
C GLY A 87 -16.84 7.48 0.63
N LEU A 88 -15.53 7.66 0.84
CA LEU A 88 -14.97 7.92 2.16
C LEU A 88 -13.84 8.96 2.10
N ALA A 89 -13.62 9.66 3.22
CA ALA A 89 -12.54 10.61 3.40
C ALA A 89 -11.97 10.50 4.82
N ILE A 90 -10.70 10.86 4.99
CA ILE A 90 -9.99 10.81 6.27
C ILE A 90 -9.49 12.22 6.60
N ASP A 91 -9.81 12.75 7.78
CA ASP A 91 -9.36 14.07 8.22
C ASP A 91 -7.93 14.07 8.79
N ALA A 92 -7.45 15.24 9.21
CA ALA A 92 -6.09 15.40 9.72
C ALA A 92 -5.88 14.68 11.06
N GLU A 93 -6.94 14.47 11.83
CA GLU A 93 -6.95 13.75 13.10
C GLU A 93 -7.08 12.24 12.91
N GLY A 94 -7.35 11.78 11.68
CA GLY A 94 -7.52 10.38 11.33
C GLY A 94 -8.95 9.86 11.46
N ASN A 95 -9.93 10.73 11.69
CA ASN A 95 -11.33 10.33 11.67
C ASN A 95 -11.75 10.02 10.24
N ILE A 96 -12.60 9.00 10.10
CA ILE A 96 -13.03 8.47 8.82
C ILE A 96 -14.49 8.80 8.62
N TYR A 97 -14.79 9.51 7.54
CA TYR A 97 -16.13 9.90 7.13
C TYR A 97 -16.56 9.00 5.99
N VAL A 98 -17.70 8.34 6.15
CA VAL A 98 -18.23 7.39 5.15
C VAL A 98 -19.63 7.80 4.75
N ALA A 99 -19.85 7.96 3.45
CA ALA A 99 -21.17 8.18 2.89
C ALA A 99 -21.92 6.85 2.79
N SER A 100 -23.01 6.71 3.54
CA SER A 100 -24.00 5.65 3.36
C SER A 100 -24.97 6.07 2.26
N TYR A 101 -24.81 5.49 1.06
CA TYR A 101 -25.63 5.85 -0.09
C TYR A 101 -27.10 5.50 0.13
N SER A 102 -27.40 4.33 0.70
CA SER A 102 -28.78 3.86 0.82
C SER A 102 -29.53 4.46 2.00
N ARG A 103 -28.85 5.13 2.93
CA ARG A 103 -29.48 5.78 4.10
C ARG A 103 -29.46 7.30 4.04
N ASP A 104 -28.86 7.90 3.01
CA ASP A 104 -28.64 9.35 2.93
C ASP A 104 -27.91 9.90 4.17
N GLU A 105 -26.94 9.14 4.70
CA GLU A 105 -26.30 9.41 5.99
C GLU A 105 -24.77 9.59 5.90
N ILE A 106 -24.32 10.58 6.68
CA ILE A 106 -23.00 10.90 7.22
C ILE A 106 -22.51 10.00 8.37
N TYR A 107 -21.65 8.99 8.19
CA TYR A 107 -21.01 8.35 9.36
C TYR A 107 -19.61 8.89 9.61
N ARG A 108 -19.29 9.17 10.88
CA ARG A 108 -17.94 9.44 11.36
C ARG A 108 -17.48 8.29 12.25
N PHE A 109 -16.26 7.82 12.01
CA PHE A 109 -15.55 6.86 12.86
C PHE A 109 -14.27 7.50 13.36
N THR A 110 -13.95 7.28 14.62
CA THR A 110 -12.63 7.60 15.17
C THR A 110 -11.57 6.65 14.59
N PRO A 111 -10.27 6.97 14.69
CA PRO A 111 -9.20 6.13 14.15
C PRO A 111 -9.19 4.68 14.67
N ASP A 112 -9.69 4.46 15.89
CA ASP A 112 -9.82 3.15 16.53
C ASP A 112 -11.04 2.34 16.03
N GLY A 113 -11.89 2.93 15.18
CA GLY A 113 -13.08 2.31 14.61
C GLY A 113 -14.38 2.55 15.39
N SER A 114 -14.35 3.35 16.46
CA SER A 114 -15.57 3.68 17.19
C SER A 114 -16.48 4.60 16.35
N ARG A 115 -17.74 4.18 16.15
CA ARG A 115 -18.72 4.98 15.42
C ARG A 115 -19.26 6.08 16.31
N GLU A 116 -19.16 7.33 15.86
CA GLU A 116 -19.79 8.44 16.54
C GLU A 116 -21.23 8.61 16.05
N THR A 117 -22.19 8.43 16.95
CA THR A 117 -23.58 8.75 16.65
C THR A 117 -23.76 10.24 16.80
N GLY A 118 -23.72 10.97 15.68
CA GLY A 118 -24.12 12.36 15.65
C GLY A 118 -25.55 12.47 16.20
N SER A 119 -25.71 13.12 17.35
CA SER A 119 -27.02 13.49 17.86
C SER A 119 -27.68 14.38 16.82
N ARG A 120 -28.62 13.80 16.06
CA ARG A 120 -29.47 14.54 15.13
C ARG A 120 -30.06 15.71 15.91
N GLY A 121 -29.65 16.93 15.56
CA GLY A 121 -30.29 18.14 16.06
C GLY A 121 -31.79 17.96 15.87
N SER A 122 -32.53 17.95 16.97
CA SER A 122 -33.98 17.88 16.97
C SER A 122 -34.47 18.96 16.01
N ARG A 123 -34.93 18.56 14.83
CA ARG A 123 -35.65 19.45 13.92
C ARG A 123 -36.91 19.82 14.68
N ARG A 124 -36.88 20.99 15.33
CA ARG A 124 -38.07 21.59 15.92
C ARG A 124 -39.12 21.60 14.82
N GLN A 125 -40.17 20.81 15.01
CA GLN A 125 -41.41 20.99 14.27
C GLN A 125 -41.81 22.47 14.45
N ARG A 126 -41.87 23.18 13.35
CA ARG A 126 -42.57 24.45 13.16
C ARG A 126 -43.31 24.26 11.85
N GLY A 127 -44.63 24.34 11.76
CA GLY A 127 -45.67 24.45 12.78
C GLY A 127 -46.96 23.89 12.21
#